data_AF-A0A537VS18-F1
#
_entry.id   AF-A0A537VS18-F1
#
_cell.length_a   1.000
_cell.length_b   1.000
_cell.length_c   1.000
_cell.angle_alpha   90.00
_cell.angle_beta   90.00
_cell.angle_gamma   90.00
#
_symmetry.space_group_name_H-M   'P 1'
#
loop_
_entity.id
_entity.type
_entity.pdbx_description
1 polymer ?
#
loop_
_entity_poly.entity_id
_entity_poly.type
_entity_poly.pdbx_seq_one_letter_code
_entity_poly.pdbx_strand_id
1 'polypeptide(L)' 'MTLPQGFTASGIAAGLKPSGRPDVGLLVSEMPAVATGVFTTNRVVAAPVV' A
#
# COMPACT_ATOMS: atom_id res chain seq x y z
N MET A 1 7.34 -0.06 15.47
CA MET A 1 7.66 0.10 14.03
C MET A 1 8.32 1.45 13.87
N THR A 2 9.54 1.49 13.33
CA THR A 2 10.26 2.74 13.12
C THR A 2 10.19 3.07 11.65
N LEU A 3 9.55 4.18 11.31
CA LEU A 3 9.45 4.70 9.94
C LEU A 3 10.46 5.84 9.75
N PRO A 4 10.89 6.12 8.51
CA PRO A 4 11.57 7.37 8.21
C PRO A 4 10.69 8.56 8.64
N GLN A 5 11.34 9.65 9.06
CA GLN A 5 10.64 10.87 9.45
C GLN A 5 9.74 11.37 8.30
N GLY A 6 8.53 11.80 8.63
CA GLY A 6 7.54 12.27 7.66
C GLY A 6 6.74 11.17 6.96
N PHE A 7 6.80 9.93 7.46
CA PHE A 7 5.97 8.83 6.99
C PHE A 7 5.15 8.22 8.12
N THR A 8 3.88 7.93 7.84
CA THR A 8 2.98 7.18 8.72
C THR A 8 2.37 6.00 7.96
N ALA A 9 2.04 4.93 8.68
CA ALA A 9 1.43 3.74 8.10
C ALA A 9 0.36 3.18 9.01
N SER A 10 -0.67 2.57 8.41
CA SER A 10 -1.72 1.86 9.12
C SER A 10 -2.12 0.60 8.36
N GLY A 11 -2.59 -0.40 9.09
CA GLY A 11 -3.15 -1.63 8.55
C GLY A 11 -4.39 -2.02 9.34
N ILE A 12 -5.52 -2.20 8.65
CA ILE A 12 -6.80 -2.51 9.27
C ILE A 12 -7.40 -3.80 8.72
N ALA A 13 -8.33 -4.38 9.46
CA ALA A 13 -9.24 -5.40 8.95
C ALA A 13 -10.49 -4.70 8.39
N ALA A 14 -10.54 -4.56 7.06
CA ALA A 14 -11.66 -4.00 6.32
C ALA A 14 -12.69 -5.08 5.90
N GLY A 15 -12.39 -6.37 6.14
CA GLY A 15 -13.32 -7.48 5.90
C GLY A 15 -13.18 -8.16 4.53
N LEU A 16 -12.10 -7.90 3.81
CA LEU A 16 -11.75 -8.61 2.58
C LEU A 16 -11.31 -10.05 2.86
N LYS A 17 -10.63 -10.27 3.99
CA LYS A 17 -10.19 -11.61 4.40
C LYS A 17 -11.19 -12.23 5.39
N PRO A 18 -11.76 -13.41 5.10
CA PRO A 18 -12.65 -14.11 6.04
C PRO A 18 -12.02 -14.39 7.41
N SER A 19 -10.68 -14.49 7.46
CA SER A 19 -9.93 -14.70 8.71
C SER A 19 -9.99 -13.53 9.71
N GLY A 20 -10.51 -12.36 9.32
CA GLY A 20 -10.50 -11.15 10.15
C GLY A 20 -9.11 -10.53 10.37
N ARG A 21 -8.05 -11.09 9.76
CA ARG A 21 -6.70 -10.52 9.79
C ARG A 21 -6.64 -9.24 8.94
N PRO A 22 -5.76 -8.28 9.28
CA PRO A 22 -5.57 -7.07 8.48
C PRO A 22 -5.39 -7.35 6.98
N ASP A 23 -6.06 -6.56 6.16
CA ASP A 23 -6.23 -6.79 4.72
C ASP A 23 -6.19 -5.53 3.87
N VAL A 24 -6.27 -4.35 4.49
CA VAL A 24 -6.05 -3.06 3.85
C VAL A 24 -4.94 -2.33 4.59
N GLY A 25 -3.98 -1.80 3.83
CA GLY A 25 -2.87 -1.01 4.34
C GLY A 25 -2.79 0.35 3.67
N LEU A 26 -2.33 1.35 4.40
CA LEU A 26 -2.05 2.69 3.90
C LEU A 26 -0.66 3.11 4.36
N LEU A 27 0.12 3.69 3.44
CA LEU A 27 1.38 4.37 3.70
C LEU A 27 1.22 5.81 3.23
N VAL A 28 1.50 6.77 4.10
CA VAL A 28 1.29 8.19 3.85
C VAL A 28 2.62 8.91 4.04
N SER A 29 3.00 9.75 3.08
CA SER A 29 3.97 10.81 3.31
C SER A 29 3.23 12.04 3.81
N GLU A 30 3.67 12.59 4.94
CA GLU A 30 3.06 13.78 5.57
C GLU A 30 3.35 15.06 4.79
N MET A 31 4.22 14.99 3.79
CA MET A 31 4.59 16.07 2.89
C MET A 31 4.56 15.56 1.44
N PRO A 32 4.52 16.46 0.43
CA PRO A 32 4.68 16.04 -0.96
C PRO A 32 5.96 15.23 -1.16
N ALA A 33 5.83 14.03 -1.73
CA ALA A 33 6.95 13.12 -1.95
C ALA A 33 7.18 12.90 -3.46
N VAL A 34 8.44 12.77 -3.84
CA VAL A 34 8.82 12.26 -5.16
C VAL A 34 8.78 10.73 -5.09
N ALA A 35 7.96 10.12 -5.95
CA ALA A 35 7.82 8.67 -6.03
C ALA A 35 8.35 8.14 -7.38
N THR A 36 8.90 6.93 -7.36
CA THR A 36 9.27 6.17 -8.54
C THR A 36 8.79 4.73 -8.38
N GLY A 37 8.42 4.08 -9.48
CA GLY A 37 7.85 2.74 -9.46
C GLY A 37 8.12 1.99 -10.76
N VAL A 38 8.35 0.69 -10.63
CA VAL A 38 8.37 -0.27 -11.74
C VAL A 38 7.23 -1.26 -11.54
N PHE A 39 6.67 -1.76 -12.63
CA PHE A 39 5.46 -2.59 -12.62
C PHE A 39 5.72 -3.94 -13.29
N THR A 40 4.75 -4.86 -13.17
CA THR A 40 4.85 -6.19 -13.77
C THR A 40 4.90 -6.12 -15.29
N THR A 41 5.69 -7.00 -15.91
CA THR A 41 5.76 -7.19 -17.37
C THR A 41 4.83 -8.30 -17.87
N ASN A 42 3.99 -8.86 -16.99
CA ASN A 42 3.03 -9.90 -17.35
C ASN A 42 2.00 -9.39 -18.37
N ARG A 43 1.65 -10.24 -19.34
CA ARG A 43 0.61 -9.96 -20.33
C ARG A 43 -0.79 -9.81 -19.71
N VAL A 44 -1.04 -10.51 -18.60
CA VAL A 44 -2.28 -10.37 -17.82
C VAL A 44 -1.98 -9.52 -16.60
N VAL A 45 -2.59 -8.35 -16.53
CA VAL A 45 -2.36 -7.34 -15.49
C VAL A 45 -3.67 -6.97 -14.80
N ALA A 46 -3.59 -6.71 -13.49
CA ALA A 46 -4.73 -6.29 -12.69
C ALA A 46 -4.95 -4.77 -12.78
N ALA A 47 -6.18 -4.33 -12.55
CA ALA A 47 -6.57 -2.92 -12.61
C ALA A 47 -5.70 -1.95 -11.78
N PRO A 48 -5.21 -2.27 -10.56
CA PRO A 48 -4.43 -1.32 -9.76
C PRO A 48 -3.05 -0.94 -10.34
N VAL A 49 -2.62 -1.62 -11.40
CA VAL A 49 -1.36 -1.33 -12.08
C VAL A 49 -1.56 -0.33 -13.23
N VAL A 50 -2.79 -0.11 -13.70
CA VAL A 50 -3.12 0.75 -14.85
C VAL A 50 -3.88 2.02 -14.47
#